data_AF-J2PTF3-F1
#
_entry.id   AF-J2PTF3-F1
#
_cell.length_a   1.000
_cell.length_b   1.000
_cell.length_c   1.000
_cell.angle_alpha   90.00
_cell.angle_beta   90.00
_cell.angle_gamma   90.00
#
_symmetry.space_group_name_H-M   'P 1'
#
loop_
_entity.id
_entity.type
_entity.pdbx_description
1 polymer ?
#
loop_
_entity_poly.entity_id
_entity_poly.type
_entity_poly.pdbx_seq_one_letter_code
_entity_poly.pdbx_strand_id
1 'polypeptide(L)'
;MTFNRETELHDAVLTGVLFDPLGGTATIDLKLYATPGVSERTPGRIVFSGVRHFTATGDVAEMQRNAAPGNVNYWRCGGPSGCTHIHLVDGHISIQAEKVETFLLPTAP
;
A
#
# COMPACT_ATOMS: atom_id res chain seq x y z
N MET A 1 -15.61 -4.48 -0.91
CA MET A 1 -14.92 -5.12 -2.05
C MET A 1 -13.44 -5.20 -1.73
N THR A 2 -12.80 -6.34 -1.99
CA THR A 2 -11.34 -6.51 -1.94
C THR A 2 -10.78 -6.31 -3.36
N PHE A 3 -9.57 -5.77 -3.52
CA PHE A 3 -8.92 -5.70 -4.84
C PHE A 3 -7.98 -6.90 -5.04
N ASN A 4 -7.76 -7.29 -6.30
CA ASN A 4 -7.00 -8.49 -6.64
C ASN A 4 -5.51 -8.28 -6.28
N ARG A 5 -4.80 -9.34 -5.90
CA ARG A 5 -3.35 -9.27 -5.64
C ARG A 5 -2.53 -9.05 -6.92
N GLU A 6 -3.17 -9.23 -8.07
CA GLU A 6 -2.68 -8.90 -9.40
C GLU A 6 -3.08 -7.48 -9.85
N THR A 7 -3.79 -6.72 -9.01
CA THR A 7 -4.02 -5.30 -9.29
C THR A 7 -2.66 -4.61 -9.27
N GLU A 8 -2.17 -4.27 -10.46
CA GLU A 8 -0.95 -3.50 -10.62
C GLU A 8 -1.15 -2.15 -9.94
N LEU A 9 -0.57 -2.00 -8.75
CA LEU A 9 -0.53 -0.72 -8.03
C LEU A 9 0.44 0.28 -8.68
N HIS A 10 0.86 0.05 -9.92
CA HIS A 10 1.79 0.91 -10.66
C HIS A 10 1.28 2.36 -10.78
N ASP A 11 -0.04 2.57 -10.77
CA ASP A 11 -0.64 3.91 -10.78
C ASP A 11 -1.27 4.31 -9.44
N ALA A 12 -0.99 3.54 -8.38
CA ALA A 12 -1.48 3.85 -7.05
C ALA A 12 -0.70 5.03 -6.44
N VAL A 13 -1.36 5.72 -5.52
CA VAL A 13 -0.77 6.80 -4.73
C VAL A 13 -0.75 6.36 -3.28
N LEU A 14 0.43 6.26 -2.68
CA LEU A 14 0.58 6.07 -1.24
C LEU A 14 0.10 7.32 -0.51
N THR A 15 -0.89 7.17 0.36
CA THR A 15 -1.44 8.28 1.16
C THR A 15 -1.17 8.15 2.65
N GLY A 16 -0.77 6.97 3.12
CA GLY A 16 -0.49 6.78 4.55
C GLY A 16 0.21 5.46 4.85
N VAL A 17 1.03 5.50 5.89
CA VAL A 17 1.67 4.33 6.49
C VAL A 17 1.49 4.45 8.00
N LEU A 18 0.87 3.46 8.61
CA LEU A 18 0.76 3.33 10.05
C LEU A 18 1.41 2.03 10.48
N PHE A 19 2.29 2.09 11.47
CA PHE A 19 2.90 0.91 12.07
C PHE A 19 2.69 0.94 13.58
N ASP A 20 2.06 -0.12 14.10
CA ASP A 20 1.87 -0.35 15.53
C ASP A 20 2.71 -1.57 15.95
N PRO A 21 3.90 -1.35 16.52
CA PRO A 21 4.79 -2.45 16.92
C PRO A 21 4.26 -3.23 18.11
N LEU A 22 3.44 -2.64 18.99
CA LEU A 22 2.92 -3.32 20.18
C LEU A 22 1.72 -4.20 19.85
N GLY A 23 0.85 -3.74 18.95
CA GLY A 23 -0.24 -4.55 18.40
C GLY A 23 0.21 -5.53 17.32
N GLY A 24 1.43 -5.40 16.81
CA GLY A 24 1.95 -6.23 15.72
C GLY A 24 1.16 -6.02 14.43
N THR A 25 0.78 -4.78 14.14
CA THR A 25 -0.01 -4.43 12.95
C THR A 25 0.64 -3.33 12.13
N ALA A 26 0.37 -3.35 10.83
CA ALA A 26 0.71 -2.24 9.93
C ALA A 26 -0.46 -1.98 8.98
N THR A 27 -0.62 -0.74 8.57
CA THR A 27 -1.63 -0.33 7.60
C THR A 27 -0.98 0.54 6.53
N ILE A 28 -1.28 0.23 5.27
CA ILE A 28 -0.88 1.03 4.12
C ILE A 28 -2.15 1.56 3.47
N ASP A 29 -2.26 2.89 3.39
CA ASP A 29 -3.36 3.58 2.74
C ASP A 29 -2.94 4.07 1.36
N LEU A 30 -3.79 3.81 0.37
CA LEU A 30 -3.54 4.03 -1.04
C LEU A 30 -4.73 4.73 -1.70
N LYS A 31 -4.51 5.34 -2.86
CA LYS A 31 -5.55 5.59 -3.86
C LYS A 31 -5.21 4.82 -5.12
N LEU A 32 -6.13 4.01 -5.65
CA LEU A 32 -5.91 3.18 -6.84
C LEU A 32 -7.15 3.14 -7.75
N TYR A 33 -6.98 2.79 -9.01
CA TYR A 33 -8.10 2.51 -9.91
C TYR A 33 -8.70 1.15 -9.58
N ALA A 34 -9.96 1.11 -9.15
CA ALA A 34 -10.61 -0.13 -8.73
C ALA A 34 -10.84 -1.12 -9.89
N THR A 35 -11.09 -0.60 -11.10
CA THR A 35 -11.21 -1.38 -12.33
C THR A 35 -10.59 -0.62 -13.51
N PRO A 36 -10.10 -1.32 -14.54
CA PRO A 36 -9.65 -0.69 -15.78
C PRO A 36 -10.77 0.19 -16.38
N GLY A 37 -10.42 1.40 -16.80
CA GLY A 37 -11.36 2.33 -17.45
C GLY A 37 -12.13 3.27 -16.53
N VAL A 38 -11.93 3.20 -15.20
CA VAL A 38 -12.47 4.21 -14.27
C VAL A 38 -11.51 5.40 -14.23
N SER A 39 -12.04 6.63 -14.38
CA SER A 39 -11.23 7.85 -14.42
C SER A 39 -10.80 8.35 -13.03
N GLU A 40 -11.42 7.83 -11.97
CA GLU A 40 -11.18 8.25 -10.59
C GLU A 40 -10.52 7.15 -9.76
N ARG A 41 -9.57 7.55 -8.91
CA ARG A 41 -8.96 6.65 -7.95
C ARG A 41 -9.86 6.46 -6.73
N THR A 42 -10.13 5.22 -6.38
CA THR A 42 -10.81 4.84 -5.14
C THR A 42 -9.79 4.70 -4.01
N PRO A 43 -10.11 5.18 -2.79
CA PRO A 43 -9.26 4.92 -1.64
C PRO A 43 -9.22 3.41 -1.33
N GLY A 44 -8.04 2.90 -1.04
CA GLY A 44 -7.80 1.52 -0.68
C GLY A 44 -6.91 1.41 0.54
N ARG A 45 -7.00 0.27 1.22
CA ARG A 45 -6.25 -0.01 2.44
C ARG A 45 -5.71 -1.43 2.41
N ILE A 46 -4.46 -1.60 2.78
CA ILE A 46 -3.84 -2.90 3.05
C ILE A 46 -3.57 -3.00 4.55
N VAL A 47 -4.12 -4.02 5.20
CA VAL A 47 -3.95 -4.30 6.63
C VAL A 47 -3.07 -5.53 6.80
N PHE A 48 -2.07 -5.40 7.66
CA PHE A 48 -1.12 -6.44 8.02
C PHE A 48 -1.29 -6.79 9.49
N SER A 49 -1.46 -8.08 9.80
CA SER A 49 -1.57 -8.59 11.16
C SER A 49 -0.51 -9.64 11.44
N GLY A 50 0.00 -9.66 12.67
CA GLY A 50 1.14 -10.52 13.04
C GLY A 50 2.43 -10.07 12.34
N VAL A 51 2.68 -8.76 12.31
CA VAL A 51 3.88 -8.18 11.69
C VAL A 51 5.12 -8.60 12.46
N ARG A 52 6.05 -9.26 11.77
CA ARG A 52 7.35 -9.73 12.31
C ARG A 52 8.52 -8.89 11.84
N HIS A 53 8.37 -8.22 10.71
CA HIS A 53 9.38 -7.33 10.15
C HIS A 53 8.70 -6.16 9.45
N PHE A 54 9.17 -4.95 9.74
CA PHE A 54 8.75 -3.72 9.09
C PHE A 54 9.98 -2.89 8.76
N THR A 55 10.08 -2.45 7.51
CA THR A 55 11.11 -1.52 7.07
C THR A 55 10.47 -0.53 6.13
N ALA A 56 10.72 0.76 6.36
CA ALA A 56 10.34 1.83 5.45
C ALA A 56 11.54 2.77 5.31
N THR A 57 12.00 2.96 4.09
CA THR A 57 13.11 3.85 3.76
C THR A 57 12.70 4.75 2.63
N GLY A 58 13.01 6.03 2.71
CA GLY A 58 12.77 6.97 1.62
C GLY A 58 13.21 8.37 1.97
N ASP A 59 13.34 9.20 0.95
CA ASP A 59 13.56 10.64 1.12
C ASP A 59 12.21 11.31 1.33
N VAL A 60 11.93 11.77 2.55
CA VAL A 60 10.65 12.39 2.89
C VAL A 60 10.38 13.64 2.05
N ALA A 61 11.40 14.42 1.71
CA ALA A 61 11.25 15.62 0.92
C ALA A 61 10.92 15.29 -0.54
N GLU A 62 11.57 14.27 -1.12
CA GLU A 62 11.20 13.78 -2.46
C GLU A 62 9.83 13.10 -2.47
N MET A 63 9.50 12.29 -1.46
CA MET A 63 8.18 11.67 -1.32
C MET A 63 7.06 12.71 -1.22
N GLN A 64 7.31 13.86 -0.59
CA GLN A 64 6.37 14.99 -0.58
C GLN A 64 6.28 15.66 -1.95
N ARG A 65 7.40 15.87 -2.65
CA ARG A 65 7.42 16.41 -4.02
C ARG A 65 6.69 15.49 -5.02
N ASN A 66 6.83 14.19 -4.83
CA ASN A 66 6.26 13.13 -5.64
C ASN A 66 5.01 12.51 -4.99
N ALA A 67 4.28 13.24 -4.14
CA ALA A 67 2.98 12.82 -3.60
C ALA A 67 1.85 12.78 -4.66
N ALA A 68 2.23 12.84 -5.93
CA ALA A 68 1.39 12.94 -7.11
C ALA A 68 0.95 11.54 -7.61
N PRO A 69 0.05 11.48 -8.61
CA PRO A 69 -0.31 10.24 -9.31
C PRO A 69 0.88 9.32 -9.64
N GLY A 70 0.84 8.05 -9.21
CA GLY A 70 1.81 7.02 -9.62
C GLY A 70 3.10 6.96 -8.79
N ASN A 71 3.08 7.38 -7.52
CA ASN A 71 4.27 7.32 -6.68
C ASN A 71 4.61 5.91 -6.15
N VAL A 72 3.75 4.93 -6.44
CA VAL A 72 4.02 3.50 -6.26
C VAL A 72 4.45 2.91 -7.59
N ASN A 73 5.74 2.63 -7.76
CA ASN A 73 6.29 2.03 -8.98
C ASN A 73 5.90 0.55 -9.12
N TYR A 74 5.93 -0.18 -8.00
CA TYR A 74 5.72 -1.62 -8.03
C TYR A 74 5.26 -2.13 -6.68
N TRP A 75 4.35 -3.10 -6.71
CA TRP A 75 3.91 -3.83 -5.54
C TRP A 75 4.02 -5.33 -5.78
N ARG A 76 4.57 -6.03 -4.80
CA ARG A 76 4.56 -7.50 -4.76
C ARG A 76 4.07 -7.95 -3.40
N CYS A 77 2.95 -8.65 -3.39
CA CYS A 77 2.43 -9.33 -2.21
C CYS A 77 2.85 -10.81 -2.25
N GLY A 78 3.63 -11.27 -1.27
CA GLY A 78 4.14 -12.64 -1.21
C GLY A 78 3.09 -13.73 -0.94
N GLY A 79 1.80 -13.39 -0.78
CA GLY A 79 0.72 -14.32 -0.48
C GLY A 79 -0.04 -13.97 0.80
N PRO A 80 -0.93 -14.87 1.30
CA PRO A 80 -1.72 -14.64 2.51
C PRO A 80 -0.87 -14.47 3.78
N SER A 81 0.26 -15.17 3.82
CA SER A 81 1.34 -15.05 4.80
C SER A 81 2.62 -14.85 3.99
N GLY A 82 3.17 -13.64 4.01
CA GLY A 82 4.22 -13.31 3.07
C GLY A 82 4.84 -11.96 3.30
N CYS A 83 6.01 -11.77 2.68
CA CYS A 83 6.65 -10.48 2.60
C CYS A 83 5.95 -9.65 1.50
N THR A 84 5.52 -8.45 1.85
CA THR A 84 5.02 -7.45 0.92
C THR A 84 6.08 -6.39 0.71
N HIS A 85 6.41 -6.14 -0.55
CA HIS A 85 7.30 -5.06 -0.95
C HIS A 85 6.53 -4.03 -1.76
N ILE A 86 6.68 -2.76 -1.38
CA ILE A 86 6.15 -1.61 -2.11
C ILE A 86 7.34 -0.75 -2.50
N HIS A 87 7.58 -0.62 -3.79
CA HIS A 87 8.61 0.26 -4.33
C HIS A 87 7.94 1.59 -4.67
N LEU A 88 8.44 2.64 -4.05
CA LEU A 88 8.03 4.02 -4.32
C LEU A 88 9.05 4.66 -5.26
N VAL A 89 8.70 5.81 -5.85
CA VAL A 89 9.66 6.60 -6.65
C VAL A 89 10.92 6.93 -5.83
N ASP A 90 10.74 7.31 -4.56
CA ASP A 90 11.83 7.73 -3.67
C ASP A 90 11.93 6.91 -2.40
N GLY A 91 11.55 5.64 -2.46
CA GLY A 91 11.54 4.81 -1.27
C GLY A 91 11.14 3.36 -1.47
N HIS A 92 11.13 2.64 -0.36
CA HIS A 92 10.79 1.24 -0.28
C HIS A 92 10.12 0.94 1.06
N ILE A 93 9.08 0.12 1.01
CA ILE A 93 8.43 -0.42 2.20
C ILE A 93 8.46 -1.95 2.08
N SER A 94 8.93 -2.61 3.14
CA SER A 94 8.96 -4.06 3.30
C SER A 94 8.21 -4.47 4.56
N ILE A 95 7.23 -5.35 4.45
CA ILE A 95 6.44 -5.83 5.58
C ILE A 95 6.32 -7.34 5.51
N GLN A 96 6.78 -8.04 6.55
CA GLN A 96 6.53 -9.46 6.74
C GLN A 96 5.45 -9.64 7.79
N ALA A 97 4.34 -10.28 7.40
CA ALA A 97 3.19 -10.48 8.27
C ALA A 97 2.59 -11.89 8.12
N GLU A 98 1.83 -12.32 9.12
CA GLU A 98 1.11 -13.59 9.12
C GLU A 98 -0.18 -13.52 8.29
N LYS A 99 -0.80 -12.33 8.23
CA LYS A 99 -2.02 -12.10 7.47
C LYS A 99 -1.96 -10.77 6.74
N VAL A 100 -2.40 -10.77 5.49
CA VAL A 100 -2.55 -9.56 4.64
C VAL A 100 -3.97 -9.48 4.09
N GLU A 101 -4.63 -8.35 4.32
CA GLU A 101 -6.00 -8.08 3.86
C GLU A 101 -6.07 -6.77 3.09
N THR A 102 -6.85 -6.72 2.02
CA THR A 102 -6.93 -5.59 1.11
C THR A 102 -8.38 -5.13 0.98
N PHE A 103 -8.63 -3.83 1.14
CA PHE A 103 -9.96 -3.24 1.15
C PHE A 103 -10.02 -2.07 0.16
N LEU A 104 -11.10 -1.97 -0.61
CA LEU A 104 -11.54 -0.69 -1.17
C LEU A 104 -12.41 0.00 -0.11
N LEU A 105 -12.09 1.25 0.19
CA LEU A 105 -12.85 2.07 1.11
C LEU A 105 -13.95 2.84 0.35
N PRO A 106 -15.05 3.20 1.01
CA PRO A 106 -16.06 4.08 0.41
C PRO A 106 -15.40 5.39 -0.03
N THR A 107 -15.72 5.86 -1.24
CA THR A 107 -15.46 7.26 -1.61
C THR A 107 -16.34 8.13 -0.71
N ALA A 108 -15.73 9.15 -0.08
CA ALA A 108 -16.49 10.14 0.67
C ALA A 108 -17.50 10.81 -0.30
N PRO A 109 -18.72 11.13 0.17
CA PRO A 109 -19.75 11.79 -0.64
C PRO A 109 -19.34 13.20 -1.10
#